data_AF-A0A934DA41-F1
#
_entry.id   AF-A0A934DA41-F1
#
_cell.length_a   1.000
_cell.length_b   1.000
_cell.length_c   1.000
_cell.angle_alpha   90.00
_cell.angle_beta   90.00
_cell.angle_gamma   90.00
#
_symmetry.space_group_name_H-M   'P 1'
#
loop_
_entity.id
_entity.type
_entity.pdbx_description
1 polymer ?
#
loop_
_entity_poly.entity_id
_entity_poly.type
_entity_poly.pdbx_seq_one_letter_code
_entity_poly.pdbx_strand_id
1 'polypeptide(L)'
;LEKYYLDFDYPFGKNCSIPWLGLGILPNLEVTPGGGIFACNQILGSLQETSLAEIWNGAKLKAFRRQIKRNGVPRICFRCCHRQFYD
;
A
#
# COMPACT_ATOMS: atom_id res chain seq x y z
N LEU A 1 -5.79 22.50 7.94
CA LEU A 1 -5.91 22.10 6.53
C LEU A 1 -4.87 22.78 5.64
N GLU A 2 -4.67 24.10 5.71
CA GLU A 2 -3.69 24.82 4.86
C GLU A 2 -2.31 24.16 4.81
N LYS A 3 -1.70 23.85 5.97
CA LYS A 3 -0.39 23.18 6.01
C LYS A 3 -0.37 21.84 5.26
N TYR A 4 -1.43 21.04 5.31
CA TYR A 4 -1.51 19.77 4.57
C TYR A 4 -1.46 19.97 3.05
N TYR A 5 -2.06 21.06 2.55
CA TYR A 5 -2.15 21.32 1.11
C TYR A 5 -1.00 22.18 0.59
N LEU A 6 -0.48 23.11 1.39
CA LEU A 6 0.46 24.16 0.99
C LEU A 6 1.91 23.89 1.42
N ASP A 7 2.14 23.02 2.40
CA ASP A 7 3.48 22.66 2.87
C ASP A 7 3.86 21.27 2.34
N PHE A 8 4.76 21.25 1.34
CA PHE A 8 5.26 20.02 0.74
C PHE A 8 6.21 19.24 1.67
N ASP A 9 6.75 19.87 2.71
CA ASP A 9 7.65 19.28 3.69
C ASP A 9 6.94 18.88 4.98
N TYR A 10 5.61 19.02 5.03
CA TYR A 10 4.81 18.67 6.20
C TYR A 10 5.12 17.23 6.66
N PRO A 11 5.46 17.02 7.95
CA PRO A 11 5.84 15.72 8.46
C PRO A 11 4.62 14.82 8.62
N PHE A 12 4.30 14.07 7.56
CA PHE A 12 3.30 13.01 7.62
C PHE A 12 3.78 11.86 8.51
N GLY A 13 2.85 11.21 9.21
CA GLY A 13 3.15 9.96 9.90
C GLY A 13 3.83 8.98 8.95
N LYS A 14 4.62 8.04 9.46
CA LYS A 14 5.44 7.14 8.62
C LYS A 14 4.85 5.73 8.47
N ASN A 15 3.69 5.45 9.07
CA ASN A 15 3.08 4.13 9.17
C ASN A 15 1.80 3.99 8.34
N CYS A 16 1.53 2.78 7.86
CA CYS A 16 0.26 2.43 7.22
C CYS A 16 -0.04 0.95 7.44
N SER A 17 -1.19 0.59 7.99
CA SER A 17 -1.59 -0.81 8.23
C SER A 17 -2.22 -1.49 7.01
N ILE A 18 -2.70 -0.72 6.02
CA ILE A 18 -3.40 -1.23 4.82
C ILE A 18 -2.72 -2.42 4.14
N PRO A 19 -1.39 -2.46 3.96
CA PRO A 19 -0.73 -3.58 3.28
C PRO A 19 -0.82 -4.91 4.04
N TRP A 20 -1.28 -4.92 5.29
CA TRP A 20 -1.54 -6.12 6.10
C TRP A 20 -3.01 -6.50 6.18
N LEU A 21 -3.92 -5.63 5.73
CA LEU A 21 -5.36 -5.81 5.94
C LEU A 21 -6.06 -6.45 4.73
N GLY A 22 -5.53 -6.30 3.52
CA GLY A 22 -6.20 -6.88 2.35
C GLY A 22 -5.45 -6.73 1.03
N LEU A 23 -6.06 -7.32 0.00
CA LEU A 23 -5.69 -7.19 -1.41
C LEU A 23 -6.85 -6.62 -2.24
N GLY A 24 -6.52 -5.75 -3.20
CA GLY A 24 -7.43 -5.28 -4.22
C GLY A 24 -7.30 -6.19 -5.44
N ILE A 25 -8.42 -6.60 -6.01
CA ILE A 25 -8.47 -7.40 -7.24
C ILE A 25 -9.11 -6.53 -8.31
N LEU A 26 -8.41 -6.33 -9.42
CA LEU A 26 -8.89 -5.54 -10.55
C LEU A 26 -9.76 -6.38 -11.50
N PRO A 27 -10.56 -5.75 -12.38
CA PRO A 27 -11.37 -6.48 -13.36
C PRO A 27 -10.56 -7.37 -14.32
N ASN A 28 -9.30 -7.02 -14.58
CA ASN A 28 -8.38 -7.82 -15.40
C ASN A 28 -7.67 -8.94 -14.60
N LEU A 29 -8.07 -9.16 -13.34
CA LEU A 29 -7.51 -10.14 -12.40
C LEU A 29 -6.11 -9.84 -11.89
N GLU A 30 -5.57 -8.64 -12.16
CA GLU A 30 -4.37 -8.17 -11.46
C GLU A 30 -4.69 -7.84 -9.99
N VAL A 31 -3.68 -7.99 -9.14
CA VAL A 31 -3.81 -7.85 -7.69
C VAL A 31 -2.91 -6.73 -7.18
N THR A 32 -3.46 -5.86 -6.33
CA THR A 32 -2.75 -4.73 -5.68
C THR A 32 -2.82 -4.86 -4.16
N PRO A 33 -1.91 -4.22 -3.39
CA PRO A 33 -2.07 -4.09 -1.94
C PRO A 33 -3.28 -3.21 -1.61
N GLY A 34 -4.07 -3.59 -0.60
CA GLY A 34 -5.16 -2.78 -0.03
C GLY A 34 -6.52 -3.47 0.01
N GLY A 35 -7.55 -2.89 0.61
CA GLY A 35 -8.90 -3.50 0.64
C GLY A 35 -9.85 -2.74 -0.29
N GLY A 36 -10.23 -3.34 -1.44
CA GLY A 36 -11.23 -2.80 -2.37
C GLY A 36 -10.88 -1.48 -3.08
N ILE A 37 -9.76 -0.86 -2.72
CA ILE A 37 -9.33 0.45 -3.21
C ILE A 37 -7.89 0.31 -3.70
N PHE A 38 -7.59 0.96 -4.83
CA PHE A 38 -6.27 1.02 -5.45
C PHE A 38 -5.31 1.88 -4.59
N ALA A 39 -5.05 1.43 -3.36
CA ALA A 39 -4.37 2.23 -2.34
C ALA A 39 -2.84 2.23 -2.49
N CYS A 40 -2.32 1.36 -3.35
CA CYS A 40 -0.91 1.19 -3.65
C CYS A 40 -0.81 0.84 -5.13
N ASN A 41 -0.31 1.75 -5.97
CA ASN A 41 -0.23 1.64 -7.44
C ASN A 41 0.72 0.53 -7.96
N GLN A 42 0.94 -0.53 -7.19
CA GLN A 42 1.88 -1.60 -7.47
C GLN A 42 1.12 -2.89 -7.75
N ILE A 43 1.33 -3.46 -8.94
CA ILE A 43 0.82 -4.80 -9.28
C ILE A 43 1.68 -5.87 -8.60
N LEU A 44 1.04 -6.68 -7.74
CA LEU A 44 1.66 -7.77 -7.01
C LEU A 44 1.72 -9.07 -7.83
N GLY A 45 0.73 -9.29 -8.69
CA GLY A 45 0.60 -10.48 -9.54
C GLY A 45 -0.76 -10.53 -10.22
N SER A 46 -1.04 -11.61 -10.93
CA SER A 46 -2.31 -11.86 -11.61
C SER A 46 -2.90 -13.20 -11.18
N LEU A 47 -4.20 -13.24 -10.90
CA LEU A 47 -4.91 -14.49 -10.57
C LEU A 47 -5.08 -15.43 -11.77
N GLN A 48 -4.68 -15.00 -12.97
CA GLN A 48 -4.59 -15.88 -14.14
C GLN A 48 -3.43 -16.89 -14.02
N GLU A 49 -2.39 -16.54 -13.26
CA GLU A 49 -1.13 -17.29 -13.21
C GLU A 49 -0.78 -17.78 -11.80
N THR A 50 -1.14 -17.00 -10.76
CA THR A 50 -0.71 -17.25 -9.39
C THR A 50 -1.88 -17.22 -8.42
N SER A 51 -1.85 -18.07 -7.39
CA SER A 51 -2.90 -18.06 -6.37
C SER A 51 -2.82 -16.81 -5.48
N LEU A 52 -3.95 -16.44 -4.89
CA LEU A 52 -4.01 -15.32 -3.94
C LEU A 52 -3.04 -15.49 -2.77
N ALA A 53 -2.88 -16.72 -2.27
CA ALA A 53 -1.97 -17.04 -1.17
C ALA A 53 -0.50 -16.82 -1.55
N GLU A 54 -0.12 -17.17 -2.78
CA GLU A 54 1.23 -16.92 -3.30
C GLU A 54 1.48 -15.42 -3.49
N ILE A 55 0.50 -14.67 -4.02
CA ILE A 55 0.60 -13.22 -4.20
C ILE A 55 0.74 -12.52 -2.84
N TRP A 56 -0.08 -12.89 -1.84
CA TRP A 56 -0.03 -12.33 -0.49
C TRP A 56 1.32 -12.58 0.20
N ASN A 57 1.89 -13.76 -0.02
CA ASN A 57 3.18 -14.17 0.53
C ASN A 57 4.35 -13.90 -0.42
N GLY A 58 4.10 -13.20 -1.53
CA GLY A 58 5.05 -12.95 -2.59
C GLY A 58 6.14 -11.95 -2.19
N ALA A 59 7.24 -11.96 -2.95
CA ALA A 59 8.40 -11.12 -2.69
C ALA A 59 8.05 -9.62 -2.72
N LYS A 60 7.18 -9.19 -3.64
CA LYS A 60 6.73 -7.80 -3.81
C LYS A 60 6.05 -7.26 -2.55
N LEU A 61 5.02 -7.95 -2.04
CA LEU A 61 4.28 -7.49 -0.87
C LEU A 61 5.12 -7.60 0.41
N LYS A 62 5.94 -8.66 0.55
CA LYS A 62 6.90 -8.78 1.66
C LYS A 62 7.92 -7.64 1.65
N ALA A 63 8.47 -7.28 0.50
CA ALA A 63 9.40 -6.16 0.38
C ALA A 63 8.75 -4.84 0.78
N PHE A 64 7.53 -4.58 0.31
CA PHE A 64 6.78 -3.38 0.65
C PHE A 64 6.48 -3.28 2.16
N ARG A 65 5.99 -4.35 2.78
CA ARG A 65 5.78 -4.44 4.23
C ARG A 65 7.06 -4.20 5.04
N ARG A 66 8.18 -4.77 4.60
CA ARG A 66 9.50 -4.54 5.23
C ARG A 66 9.96 -3.09 5.09
N GLN A 67 9.75 -2.48 3.93
CA GLN A 67 10.08 -1.08 3.70
C GLN A 67 9.27 -0.17 4.64
N ILE A 68 7.97 -0.41 4.80
CA ILE A 68 7.14 0.35 5.74
C ILE A 68 7.61 0.17 7.18
N LYS A 69 7.89 -1.06 7.62
CA LYS A 69 8.34 -1.31 9.00
C LYS A 69 9.71 -0.69 9.31
N ARG A 70 10.64 -0.67 8.37
CA ARG A 70 12.02 -0.19 8.61
C ARG A 70 12.20 1.30 8.33
N ASN A 71 11.61 1.78 7.24
CA ASN A 71 11.89 3.10 6.68
C ASN A 71 10.65 4.01 6.67
N GLY A 72 9.49 3.49 7.06
CA GLY A 72 8.20 4.14 6.89
C GLY A 72 7.66 4.01 5.46
N VAL A 73 6.45 4.54 5.24
CA VAL A 73 5.81 4.58 3.92
C VAL A 73 6.61 5.45 2.94
N PRO A 74 6.60 5.13 1.64
CA PRO A 74 7.30 5.96 0.65
C PRO A 74 6.61 7.31 0.48
N ARG A 75 7.34 8.33 -0.01
CA ARG A 75 6.82 9.71 -0.17
C ARG A 75 5.53 9.76 -0.99
N ILE A 76 5.39 8.91 -2.01
CA ILE A 76 4.18 8.81 -2.83
C ILE A 76 2.93 8.45 -2.01
N CYS A 77 3.11 7.76 -0.88
CA CYS A 77 2.01 7.41 0.01
C CYS A 77 1.65 8.52 1.00
N PHE A 78 2.48 9.56 1.20
CA PHE A 78 2.28 10.55 2.27
C PHE A 78 0.91 11.21 2.24
N ARG A 79 0.38 11.46 1.04
CA ARG A 79 -0.91 12.12 0.78
C ARG A 79 -2.01 11.14 0.36
N CYS A 80 -1.80 9.83 0.52
CA CYS A 80 -2.83 8.84 0.21
C CYS A 80 -4.00 9.00 1.20
N CYS A 81 -5.20 9.22 0.66
CA CYS A 81 -6.44 9.40 1.43
C CYS A 81 -6.90 8.14 2.17
N HIS A 82 -6.35 6.98 1.82
CA HIS A 82 -6.69 5.69 2.43
C HIS A 82 -5.68 5.21 3.47
N ARG A 83 -4.75 6.08 3.88
CA ARG A 83 -3.80 5.74 4.94
C ARG A 83 -4.52 5.44 6.25
N GLN A 84 -4.21 4.29 6.81
CA GLN A 84 -4.62 3.92 8.16
C GLN A 84 -3.39 3.87 9.06
N PHE A 85 -3.36 4.75 10.04
CA PHE A 85 -2.31 4.82 11.05
C PHE A 85 -2.58 3.76 12.12
N TYR A 86 -1.53 3.35 12.81
CA TYR A 86 -1.60 2.48 13.98
C TYR A 86 -0.69 3.07 15.06
N ASP A 87 -1.06 2.90 16.32
CA ASP A 87 -0.25 3.39 17.45
C ASP A 87 1.02 2.55 17.65
#